data_AF-A0A820Q3I9-F1
#
_entry.id   AF-A0A820Q3I9-F1
#
_cell.length_a   1.000
_cell.length_b   1.000
_cell.length_c   1.000
_cell.angle_alpha   90.00
_cell.angle_beta   90.00
_cell.angle_gamma   90.00
#
_symmetry.space_group_name_H-M   'P 1'
#
loop_
_entity.id
_entity.type
_entity.pdbx_description
1 polymer ?
#
loop_
_entity_poly.entity_id
_entity_poly.type
_entity_poly.pdbx_seq_one_letter_code
_entity_poly.pdbx_strand_id
1 'polypeptide(L)'
;QRKKKPRTTRVKRSGRRKLIPELHLPKPNEFIPTDFQLLLKEKNSARPQLPIKIKENEFCRLFYGEDTFYRLPKAYLYFQLRNPLGNIDPLHSNMNRLYVELVEDPLTYQKKYFNKF
;
A
#
# COMPACT_ATOMS: atom_id res chain seq x y z
N GLN A 1 8.88 -61.14 8.60
CA GLN A 1 8.49 -59.85 7.98
C GLN A 1 9.12 -58.73 8.80
N ARG A 2 10.07 -57.93 8.30
CA ARG A 2 9.81 -56.65 7.63
C ARG A 2 11.13 -56.19 6.99
N LYS A 3 11.19 -56.09 5.66
CA LYS A 3 12.29 -55.44 4.94
C LYS A 3 12.26 -53.94 5.26
N LYS A 4 13.26 -53.41 5.97
CA LYS A 4 13.42 -51.97 6.17
C LYS A 4 13.70 -51.34 4.80
N LYS A 5 12.73 -50.61 4.25
CA LYS A 5 12.91 -49.83 3.01
C LYS A 5 14.03 -48.80 3.23
N PRO A 6 14.95 -48.60 2.27
CA PRO A 6 15.97 -47.57 2.41
C PRO A 6 15.30 -46.20 2.52
N ARG A 7 15.69 -45.42 3.54
CA ARG A 7 15.32 -44.01 3.66
C ARG A 7 15.73 -43.32 2.36
N THR A 8 14.77 -42.79 1.61
CA THR A 8 15.03 -41.98 0.42
C THR A 8 15.71 -40.68 0.84
N THR A 9 17.04 -40.69 0.92
CA THR A 9 17.87 -39.49 1.01
C THR A 9 17.78 -38.77 -0.33
N ARG A 10 16.79 -37.88 -0.48
CA ARG A 10 16.73 -36.97 -1.64
C ARG A 10 17.39 -35.64 -1.31
N VAL A 11 18.66 -35.69 -0.90
CA VAL A 11 19.53 -34.52 -0.85
C VAL A 11 20.58 -34.69 -1.93
N LYS A 12 20.28 -34.24 -3.15
CA LYS A 12 21.26 -33.78 -4.17
C LYS A 12 20.47 -33.21 -5.35
N ARG A 13 20.32 -31.89 -5.44
CA ARG A 13 20.21 -31.15 -6.72
C ARG A 13 20.73 -29.71 -6.55
N SER A 14 22.03 -29.61 -6.29
CA SER A 14 22.81 -28.41 -6.61
C SER A 14 23.65 -28.75 -7.84
N GLY A 15 23.17 -28.34 -9.00
CA GLY A 15 23.79 -28.56 -10.31
C GLY A 15 23.01 -27.76 -11.34
N ARG A 16 23.70 -26.84 -12.02
CA ARG A 16 23.23 -25.81 -12.98
C ARG A 16 21.76 -25.97 -13.40
N ARG A 17 20.89 -25.18 -12.77
CA ARG A 17 19.47 -25.07 -13.18
C ARG A 17 19.41 -24.25 -14.47
N LYS A 18 18.60 -24.69 -15.45
CA LYS A 18 18.28 -23.86 -16.63
C LYS A 18 17.69 -22.53 -16.14
N LEU A 19 18.09 -21.44 -16.80
CA LEU A 19 17.52 -20.12 -16.54
C LEU A 19 16.01 -20.17 -16.79
N ILE A 20 15.24 -19.63 -15.84
CA ILE A 20 13.79 -19.49 -15.95
C ILE A 20 13.54 -18.08 -16.49
N PRO A 21 13.03 -17.91 -17.72
CA PRO A 21 12.86 -16.58 -18.32
C PRO A 21 11.95 -15.64 -17.53
N GLU A 22 11.02 -16.19 -16.74
CA GLU A 22 10.10 -15.44 -15.86
C GLU A 22 10.81 -14.85 -14.63
N LEU A 23 12.00 -15.34 -14.28
CA LEU A 23 12.80 -14.82 -13.16
C LEU A 23 13.82 -13.82 -13.69
N HIS A 24 13.41 -12.56 -13.78
CA HIS A 24 14.28 -11.46 -14.14
C HIS A 24 14.48 -10.50 -12.96
N LEU A 25 15.52 -9.68 -13.05
CA LEU A 25 15.70 -8.57 -12.12
C LEU A 25 14.52 -7.60 -12.26
N PRO A 26 14.10 -6.96 -11.16
CA PRO A 26 13.08 -5.93 -11.23
C PRO A 26 13.53 -4.77 -12.11
N LYS A 27 12.57 -4.10 -12.76
CA LYS A 27 12.84 -2.84 -13.48
C LYS A 27 13.31 -1.76 -12.48
N PRO A 28 14.01 -0.71 -12.96
CA PRO A 28 14.34 0.46 -12.14
C PRO A 28 13.10 1.01 -11.44
N ASN A 29 13.24 1.46 -10.19
CA ASN A 29 12.11 1.95 -9.41
C ASN A 29 11.79 3.41 -9.78
N GLU A 30 10.62 3.64 -10.36
CA GLU A 30 10.13 4.98 -10.74
C GLU A 30 9.55 5.77 -9.56
N PHE A 31 9.30 5.13 -8.41
CA PHE A 31 8.69 5.76 -7.24
C PHE A 31 9.71 6.46 -6.31
N ILE A 32 10.98 6.55 -6.71
CA ILE A 32 12.00 7.25 -5.91
C ILE A 32 11.75 8.76 -6.04
N PRO A 33 11.43 9.47 -4.94
CA PRO A 33 11.19 10.91 -5.00
C PRO A 33 12.50 11.65 -5.30
N THR A 34 12.46 12.55 -6.28
CA THR A 34 13.60 13.40 -6.67
C THR A 34 13.50 14.83 -6.15
N ASP A 35 12.29 15.29 -5.87
CA ASP A 35 12.02 16.64 -5.38
C ASP A 35 11.63 16.61 -3.90
N PHE A 36 12.30 17.44 -3.11
CA PHE A 36 12.10 17.60 -1.66
C PHE A 36 11.84 19.07 -1.28
N GLN A 37 11.55 19.93 -2.26
CA GLN A 37 11.24 21.33 -1.99
C GLN A 37 9.99 21.43 -1.13
N LEU A 38 10.12 22.15 -0.01
CA LEU A 38 8.99 22.45 0.86
C LEU A 38 8.20 23.61 0.26
N LEU A 39 6.89 23.42 0.14
CA LEU A 39 5.96 24.49 -0.20
C LEU A 39 5.82 25.43 1.00
N LEU A 40 6.84 26.27 1.20
CA LEU A 40 6.85 27.31 2.22
C LEU A 40 5.79 28.35 1.88
N LYS A 41 4.61 28.24 2.49
CA LYS A 41 3.66 29.36 2.49
C LYS A 41 4.04 30.34 3.59
N GLU A 42 4.07 31.62 3.26
CA GLU A 42 4.31 32.71 4.22
C GLU A 42 3.50 32.50 5.50
N LYS A 43 4.18 32.58 6.65
CA LYS A 43 3.60 32.37 7.98
C LYS A 43 2.55 33.43 8.28
N ASN A 44 1.33 33.21 7.81
CA ASN A 44 0.17 33.87 8.40
C ASN A 44 -0.04 33.19 9.76
N SER A 45 0.24 33.93 10.82
CA SER A 45 0.18 33.55 12.24
C SER A 45 -1.19 33.07 12.73
N ALA A 46 -2.15 32.87 11.84
CA ALA A 46 -3.54 32.49 12.09
C ALA A 46 -3.94 31.13 11.48
N ARG A 47 -3.00 30.23 11.21
CA ARG A 47 -3.38 28.87 10.76
C ARG A 47 -3.81 28.01 11.95
N PRO A 48 -5.00 27.39 11.91
CA PRO A 48 -5.47 26.54 12.99
C PRO A 48 -4.63 25.28 13.08
N GLN A 49 -4.39 24.82 14.32
CA GLN A 49 -3.66 23.59 14.62
C GLN A 49 -4.44 22.32 14.25
N LEU A 50 -5.75 22.46 13.98
CA LEU A 50 -6.65 21.38 13.64
C LEU A 50 -7.02 21.42 12.14
N PRO A 51 -7.29 20.26 11.51
CA PRO A 51 -7.74 20.21 10.12
C PRO A 51 -9.02 21.02 9.92
N ILE A 52 -9.03 21.86 8.88
CA ILE A 52 -10.19 22.66 8.49
C ILE A 52 -10.95 21.93 7.40
N LYS A 53 -12.28 21.93 7.48
CA LYS A 53 -13.12 21.49 6.36
C LYS A 53 -13.03 22.50 5.22
N ILE A 54 -12.38 22.13 4.12
CA ILE A 54 -12.18 23.00 2.95
C ILE A 54 -13.21 22.78 1.84
N LYS A 55 -13.86 21.62 1.82
CA LYS A 55 -14.93 21.31 0.86
C LYS A 55 -15.96 20.38 1.48
N GLU A 56 -17.22 20.65 1.21
CA GLU A 56 -18.35 19.80 1.59
C GLU A 56 -19.39 19.83 0.48
N ASN A 57 -19.62 18.67 -0.10
CA ASN A 57 -20.67 18.41 -1.08
C ASN A 57 -21.45 17.18 -0.62
N GLU A 58 -22.57 16.88 -1.29
CA GLU A 58 -23.38 15.67 -1.02
C GLU A 58 -22.54 14.37 -1.10
N PHE A 59 -21.52 14.35 -1.96
CA PHE A 59 -20.68 13.18 -2.18
C PHE A 59 -19.44 13.09 -1.27
N CYS A 60 -18.90 14.21 -0.79
CA CYS A 60 -17.63 14.18 -0.06
C CYS A 60 -17.43 15.35 0.90
N ARG A 61 -16.63 15.07 1.94
CA ARG A 61 -16.12 16.05 2.90
C ARG A 61 -14.61 15.98 2.92
N LEU A 62 -13.96 17.11 2.65
CA LEU A 62 -12.51 17.23 2.60
C LEU A 62 -12.01 18.10 3.73
N PHE A 63 -11.13 17.54 4.55
CA PHE A 63 -10.43 18.24 5.62
C PHE A 63 -8.96 18.40 5.21
N TYR A 64 -8.41 19.60 5.44
CA TYR A 64 -7.02 19.92 5.15
C TYR A 64 -6.38 20.58 6.37
N GLY A 65 -5.20 20.09 6.73
CA GLY A 65 -4.32 20.68 7.72
C GLY A 65 -2.89 20.61 7.20
N GLU A 66 -2.15 21.71 7.35
CA GLU A 66 -0.75 21.76 6.95
C GLU A 66 0.14 21.31 8.12
N ASP A 67 1.26 20.66 7.81
CA ASP A 67 2.21 20.24 8.84
C ASP A 67 2.97 21.45 9.40
N THR A 68 2.64 21.83 10.64
CA THR A 68 3.32 22.91 11.37
C THR A 68 4.51 22.44 12.19
N PHE A 69 4.58 21.13 12.51
CA PHE A 69 5.51 20.58 13.50
C PHE A 69 6.77 19.98 12.87
N TYR A 70 6.61 19.10 11.87
CA TYR A 70 7.74 18.31 11.37
C TYR A 70 8.36 18.88 10.09
N ARG A 71 7.56 19.58 9.26
CA ARG A 71 7.98 20.22 8.00
C ARG A 71 8.80 19.28 7.11
N LEU A 72 8.36 18.03 7.04
CA LEU A 72 8.95 17.05 6.15
C LEU A 72 8.25 17.12 4.79
N PRO A 73 8.93 16.76 3.69
CA PRO A 73 8.31 16.58 2.37
C PRO A 73 7.47 15.29 2.34
N LYS A 74 6.56 15.16 3.31
CA LYS A 74 5.66 14.03 3.52
C LYS A 74 4.25 14.58 3.73
N ALA A 75 3.30 14.01 3.02
CA ALA A 75 1.89 14.32 3.16
C ALA A 75 1.14 13.04 3.54
N TYR A 76 0.15 13.18 4.42
CA TYR A 76 -0.76 12.10 4.78
C TYR A 76 -2.12 12.35 4.14
N LEU A 77 -2.59 11.38 3.37
CA LEU A 77 -3.89 11.40 2.72
C LEU A 77 -4.74 10.28 3.30
N TYR A 78 -5.88 10.63 3.89
CA TYR A 78 -6.83 9.68 4.45
C TYR A 78 -8.15 9.76 3.70
N PHE A 79 -8.60 8.62 3.17
CA PHE A 79 -9.88 8.50 2.48
C PHE A 79 -10.78 7.53 3.24
N GLN A 80 -11.99 7.97 3.59
CA GLN A 80 -13.02 7.13 4.17
C GLN A 80 -14.19 7.03 3.20
N LEU A 81 -14.31 5.88 2.52
CA LEU A 81 -15.44 5.58 1.65
C LEU A 81 -16.57 4.98 2.48
N ARG A 82 -17.74 5.62 2.49
CA ARG A 82 -18.92 5.14 3.23
C ARG A 82 -19.88 4.48 2.26
N ASN A 83 -20.00 3.15 2.36
CA ASN A 83 -20.97 2.38 1.59
C ASN A 83 -22.06 1.84 2.54
N PRO A 84 -23.33 2.23 2.40
CA PRO A 84 -24.41 1.72 3.25
C PRO A 84 -24.62 0.21 3.08
N LEU A 85 -24.33 -0.34 1.90
CA LEU A 85 -24.51 -1.77 1.61
C LEU A 85 -23.39 -2.65 2.18
N GLY A 86 -22.24 -2.07 2.55
CA GLY A 86 -21.05 -2.84 2.87
C GLY A 86 -21.18 -3.72 4.11
N ASN A 87 -22.00 -3.31 5.09
CA ASN A 87 -22.10 -3.96 6.40
C ASN A 87 -23.55 -4.24 6.83
N ILE A 88 -24.48 -4.39 5.88
CA ILE A 88 -25.88 -4.68 6.20
C ILE A 88 -26.02 -6.09 6.77
N ASP A 89 -25.44 -7.07 6.07
CA ASP A 89 -25.48 -8.48 6.46
C ASP A 89 -24.06 -9.06 6.50
N PRO A 90 -23.84 -10.19 7.22
CA PRO A 90 -22.55 -10.88 7.21
C PRO A 90 -22.07 -11.25 5.81
N LEU A 91 -23.00 -11.59 4.90
CA LEU A 91 -22.68 -11.89 3.50
C LEU A 91 -22.08 -10.66 2.79
N HIS A 92 -22.72 -9.50 2.92
CA HIS A 92 -22.25 -8.26 2.32
C HIS A 92 -20.91 -7.81 2.90
N SER A 93 -20.71 -7.97 4.21
CA SER A 93 -19.42 -7.72 4.87
C SER A 93 -18.31 -8.60 4.29
N ASN A 94 -18.58 -9.89 4.09
CA ASN A 94 -17.62 -10.82 3.49
C ASN A 94 -17.34 -10.48 2.03
N MET A 95 -18.36 -10.16 1.24
CA MET A 95 -18.19 -9.74 -0.16
C MET A 95 -17.36 -8.46 -0.27
N ASN A 96 -17.63 -7.47 0.59
CA ASN A 96 -16.86 -6.23 0.62
C ASN A 96 -15.39 -6.49 1.00
N ARG A 97 -15.15 -7.40 1.97
CA ARG A 97 -13.78 -7.81 2.33
C ARG A 97 -13.05 -8.47 1.17
N LEU A 98 -13.68 -9.43 0.50
CA LEU A 98 -13.11 -10.13 -0.66
C LEU A 98 -12.86 -9.17 -1.82
N TYR A 99 -13.76 -8.23 -2.06
CA TYR A 99 -13.58 -7.19 -3.08
C TYR A 99 -12.33 -6.36 -2.82
N VAL A 100 -12.12 -5.90 -1.58
CA VAL A 100 -10.91 -5.16 -1.20
C VAL A 100 -9.66 -6.00 -1.43
N GLU A 101 -9.66 -7.28 -1.02
CA GLU A 101 -8.51 -8.18 -1.24
C GLU A 101 -8.17 -8.35 -2.72
N LEU A 102 -9.18 -8.53 -3.58
CA LEU A 102 -8.99 -8.67 -5.04
C LEU A 102 -8.47 -7.40 -5.70
N VAL A 103 -8.85 -6.22 -5.19
CA VAL A 103 -8.32 -4.94 -5.68
C VAL A 103 -6.88 -4.73 -5.20
N GLU A 104 -6.55 -5.16 -3.98
CA GLU A 104 -5.21 -5.00 -3.42
C GLU A 104 -4.17 -5.95 -4.02
N ASP A 105 -4.58 -7.15 -4.44
CA ASP A 105 -3.68 -8.16 -5.00
C ASP A 105 -2.82 -7.64 -6.17
N PRO A 106 -3.39 -7.08 -7.27
CA PRO A 106 -2.59 -6.55 -8.37
C PRO A 106 -1.74 -5.34 -7.95
N LEU A 107 -2.20 -4.55 -6.98
CA LEU A 107 -1.48 -3.37 -6.47
C LEU A 107 -0.29 -3.75 -5.57
N THR A 108 -0.23 -4.99 -5.08
CA THR A 108 0.81 -5.45 -4.15
C THR A 108 2.21 -5.28 -4.75
N TYR A 109 2.38 -5.56 -6.04
CA TYR A 109 3.66 -5.37 -6.71
C TYR A 109 4.10 -3.91 -6.67
N GLN A 110 3.22 -2.96 -7.02
CA GLN A 110 3.52 -1.54 -7.00
C GLN A 110 3.78 -1.02 -5.58
N LYS A 111 2.97 -1.45 -4.59
CA LYS A 111 3.16 -1.11 -3.16
C LYS A 111 4.58 -1.48 -2.68
N LYS A 112 5.13 -2.61 -3.14
CA LYS A 112 6.49 -3.05 -2.79
C LYS A 112 7.58 -2.11 -3.32
N TYR A 113 7.39 -1.50 -4.48
CA TYR A 113 8.34 -0.52 -5.02
C TYR A 113 8.22 0.82 -4.30
N PHE A 114 7.00 1.23 -3.95
CA PHE A 114 6.73 2.48 -3.24
C PHE A 114 7.28 2.48 -1.81
N ASN A 115 7.02 1.44 -1.02
CA ASN A 115 7.36 1.38 0.42
C ASN A 115 8.84 1.10 0.74
N LYS A 116 9.74 1.10 -0.26
CA LYS A 116 11.13 0.68 -0.07
C LYS A 116 12.07 1.81 0.35
N PHE A 117 11.55 2.99 0.66
CA PHE A 117 12.27 4.22 1.06
C PHE A 117 11.44 5.02 2.06
#